data_AF-A0A821C9G8-F1
#
_entry.id   AF-A0A821C9G8-F1
#
_cell.length_a   1.000
_cell.length_b   1.000
_cell.length_c   1.000
_cell.angle_alpha   90.00
_cell.angle_beta   90.00
_cell.angle_gamma   90.00
#
_symmetry.space_group_name_H-M   'P 1'
#
loop_
_entity.id
_entity.type
_entity.pdbx_description
1 polymer ?
#
loop_
_entity_poly.entity_id
_entity_poly.type
_entity_poly.pdbx_seq_one_letter_code
_entity_poly.pdbx_strand_id
1 'polypeptide(L)'
;LIKVLPARRTRTFNKESASYICNELNISNDVVYGSTKLFIKQPISLFELENKRTEGLQSIVVILQKHVRSWKQFRIFHREISAIKIQNFYRKYRAQSYINQLNELFNDRLGKNIIWPKSRSSFITINNLLKQIYQRWRIKQIEQTLPIELRSTFELKLLASKYLQQRPLFFDRSIYQEWKGDYLAQLEENSRLNEYQKSINELRTKDNFNRIIFSTFAIKV
;
A
#
# COMPACT_ATOMS: atom_id res chain seq x y z
N LEU A 1 -45.75 22.73 -5.24
CA LEU A 1 -46.01 23.60 -4.06
C LEU A 1 -45.26 24.91 -4.23
N ILE A 2 -45.88 25.88 -4.91
CA ILE A 2 -45.35 27.22 -5.12
C ILE A 2 -45.56 27.97 -3.81
N LYS A 3 -44.48 28.24 -3.06
CA LYS A 3 -44.53 29.18 -1.93
C LYS A 3 -44.76 30.56 -2.51
N VAL A 4 -46.02 31.00 -2.52
CA VAL A 4 -46.38 32.41 -2.70
C VAL A 4 -45.68 33.16 -1.57
N LEU A 5 -44.66 33.94 -1.92
CA LEU A 5 -44.02 34.87 -0.97
C LEU A 5 -45.12 35.82 -0.47
N PRO A 6 -45.27 36.02 0.84
CA PRO A 6 -46.30 36.92 1.35
C PRO A 6 -46.12 38.30 0.73
N ALA A 7 -47.25 38.92 0.38
CA ALA A 7 -47.30 40.28 -0.15
C ALA A 7 -46.39 41.21 0.66
N ARG A 8 -45.57 42.03 -0.03
CA ARG A 8 -44.67 43.02 0.58
C ARG A 8 -45.42 43.74 1.70
N ARG A 9 -45.05 43.48 2.97
CA ARG A 9 -45.49 44.29 4.12
C ARG A 9 -45.22 45.74 3.74
N THR A 10 -46.27 46.54 3.59
CA THR A 10 -46.15 48.01 3.61
C THR A 10 -45.45 48.33 4.92
N ARG A 11 -44.20 48.79 4.86
CA ARG A 11 -43.39 49.14 6.04
C ARG A 11 -44.11 50.28 6.75
N THR A 12 -44.96 49.96 7.73
CA THR A 12 -45.47 50.93 8.68
C THR A 12 -44.29 51.37 9.56
N PHE A 13 -44.23 52.66 9.86
CA PHE A 13 -43.21 53.22 10.73
C PHE A 13 -43.37 52.64 12.14
N ASN A 14 -42.39 51.86 12.59
CA ASN A 14 -42.41 51.28 13.93
C ASN A 14 -41.88 52.29 14.95
N LYS A 15 -42.82 53.01 15.58
CA LYS A 15 -42.53 54.02 16.60
C LYS A 15 -41.79 53.47 17.80
N GLU A 16 -42.10 52.25 18.23
CA GLU A 16 -41.49 51.63 19.41
C GLU A 16 -40.00 51.34 19.17
N SER A 17 -39.67 50.75 18.01
CA SER A 17 -38.27 50.49 17.63
C SER A 17 -37.47 51.77 17.45
N ALA A 18 -38.07 52.78 16.80
CA ALA A 18 -37.43 54.08 16.63
C ALA A 18 -37.18 54.78 17.98
N SER A 19 -38.15 54.70 18.89
CA SER A 19 -38.03 55.23 20.26
C SER A 19 -36.91 54.58 21.03
N TYR A 20 -36.79 53.25 20.97
CA TYR A 20 -35.70 52.53 21.61
C TYR A 20 -34.32 52.98 21.12
N ILE A 21 -34.13 53.07 19.79
CA ILE A 21 -32.86 53.52 19.20
C ILE A 21 -32.56 54.97 19.58
N CYS A 22 -33.56 55.86 19.56
CA CYS A 22 -33.34 57.26 19.95
C CYS A 22 -32.96 57.39 21.43
N ASN A 23 -33.53 56.56 22.31
CA ASN A 23 -33.17 56.50 23.72
C ASN A 23 -31.74 55.98 23.92
N GLU A 24 -31.35 54.90 23.23
CA GLU A 24 -29.99 54.34 23.31
C GLU A 24 -28.93 55.33 22.81
N LEU A 25 -29.29 56.18 21.84
CA LEU A 25 -28.39 57.17 21.26
C LEU A 25 -28.44 58.52 21.97
N ASN A 26 -29.27 58.69 23.01
CA ASN A 26 -29.49 59.93 23.78
C ASN A 26 -30.02 61.12 22.95
N ILE A 27 -30.82 60.87 21.91
CA ILE A 27 -31.35 61.91 20.99
C ILE A 27 -32.86 62.16 21.20
N SER A 28 -33.49 61.50 22.18
CA SER A 28 -34.96 61.51 22.36
C SER A 28 -35.58 62.91 22.48
N ASN A 29 -34.86 63.89 23.02
CA ASN A 29 -35.33 65.27 23.16
C ASN A 29 -35.34 66.07 21.84
N ASP A 30 -34.51 65.65 20.88
CA ASP A 30 -34.33 66.31 19.58
C ASP A 30 -35.20 65.73 18.46
N VAL A 31 -36.09 64.79 18.80
CA VAL A 31 -36.84 64.00 17.81
C VAL A 31 -38.35 64.10 18.04
N VAL A 32 -39.12 64.11 16.94
CA VAL A 32 -40.59 64.08 16.94
C VAL A 32 -41.09 62.90 16.09
N TYR A 33 -42.01 62.12 16.65
CA TYR A 33 -42.56 60.92 16.00
C TYR A 33 -43.86 61.24 15.25
N GLY A 34 -43.79 61.34 13.93
CA GLY A 34 -44.96 61.43 13.06
C GLY A 34 -45.69 60.09 12.92
N SER A 35 -46.85 60.07 12.24
CA SER A 35 -47.60 58.84 11.94
C SER A 35 -46.81 57.88 11.03
N THR A 36 -45.99 58.43 10.13
CA THR A 36 -45.26 57.66 9.10
C THR A 36 -43.75 57.95 9.06
N LYS A 37 -43.27 58.97 9.77
CA LYS A 37 -41.88 59.47 9.67
C LYS A 37 -41.34 59.93 11.01
N LEU A 38 -40.02 59.88 11.17
CA LEU A 38 -39.26 60.46 12.26
C LEU A 38 -38.74 61.84 11.83
N PHE A 39 -38.93 62.87 12.64
CA PHE A 39 -38.43 64.22 12.37
C PHE A 39 -37.37 64.58 13.41
N ILE A 40 -36.20 65.01 12.95
CA ILE A 40 -35.08 65.45 13.81
C ILE A 40 -35.04 66.98 13.74
N LYS A 41 -34.95 67.66 14.89
CA LYS A 41 -35.05 69.12 14.94
C LYS A 41 -33.70 69.77 14.64
N GLN A 42 -32.59 69.25 15.16
CA GLN A 42 -31.27 69.84 14.96
C GLN A 42 -30.44 69.06 13.92
N PRO A 43 -29.71 69.76 13.03
CA PRO A 43 -28.86 69.10 12.05
C PRO A 43 -27.70 68.34 12.70
N ILE A 44 -27.23 68.77 13.88
CA ILE A 44 -26.12 68.14 14.63
C ILE A 44 -26.46 66.69 14.96
N SER A 45 -27.64 66.43 15.52
CA SER A 45 -28.09 65.08 15.86
C SER A 45 -28.24 64.16 14.64
N LEU A 46 -28.59 64.72 13.47
CA LEU A 46 -28.60 63.96 12.22
C LEU A 46 -27.17 63.55 11.79
N PHE A 47 -26.19 64.46 11.90
CA PHE A 47 -24.80 64.15 11.58
C PHE A 47 -24.20 63.11 12.54
N GLU A 48 -24.51 63.19 13.83
CA GLU A 48 -24.09 62.18 14.81
C GLU A 48 -24.64 60.78 14.50
N LEU A 49 -25.91 60.71 14.08
CA LEU A 49 -26.54 59.45 13.63
C LEU A 49 -25.84 58.87 12.40
N GLU A 50 -25.54 59.72 11.42
CA GLU A 50 -24.82 59.31 10.22
C GLU A 50 -23.38 58.84 10.54
N ASN A 51 -22.68 59.53 11.45
CA ASN A 51 -21.36 59.12 11.90
C ASN A 51 -21.41 57.73 12.58
N LYS A 52 -22.31 57.52 13.54
CA LYS A 52 -22.49 56.21 14.18
C LYS A 52 -22.88 55.11 13.18
N ARG A 53 -23.70 55.43 12.17
CA ARG A 53 -24.02 54.51 11.08
C ARG A 53 -22.77 54.13 10.29
N THR A 54 -21.92 55.09 9.95
CA THR A 54 -20.67 54.80 9.23
C THR A 54 -19.70 53.96 10.04
N GLU A 55 -19.57 54.20 11.34
CA GLU A 55 -18.77 53.37 12.25
C GLU A 55 -19.31 51.93 12.33
N GLY A 56 -20.62 51.77 12.53
CA GLY A 56 -21.27 50.46 12.55
C GLY A 56 -21.11 49.68 11.25
N LEU A 57 -21.20 50.37 10.10
CA LEU A 57 -20.98 49.78 8.79
C LEU A 57 -19.56 49.23 8.64
N GLN A 58 -18.54 49.92 9.14
CA GLN A 58 -17.17 49.42 9.09
C GLN A 58 -17.05 48.08 9.82
N SER A 59 -17.62 47.96 11.03
CA SER A 59 -17.62 46.70 11.79
C SER A 59 -18.33 45.57 11.04
N ILE A 60 -19.51 45.84 10.48
CA ILE A 60 -20.27 44.86 9.68
C ILE A 60 -19.45 44.39 8.46
N VAL A 61 -18.82 45.33 7.75
CA VAL A 61 -17.97 45.02 6.58
C VAL A 61 -16.80 44.12 6.99
N VAL A 62 -16.14 44.39 8.12
CA VAL A 62 -15.05 43.54 8.63
C VAL A 62 -15.56 42.13 8.93
N ILE A 63 -16.71 41.98 9.58
CA ILE A 63 -17.31 40.67 9.88
C ILE A 63 -17.59 39.91 8.58
N LEU A 64 -18.24 40.54 7.61
CA LEU A 64 -18.54 39.92 6.31
C LEU A 64 -17.26 39.49 5.58
N GLN A 65 -16.27 40.39 5.49
CA GLN A 65 -14.99 40.07 4.85
C GLN A 65 -14.27 38.92 5.56
N LYS A 66 -14.28 38.88 6.90
CA LYS A 66 -13.73 37.78 7.69
C LYS A 66 -14.40 36.46 7.35
N HIS A 67 -15.73 36.42 7.29
CA HIS A 67 -16.48 35.21 6.94
C HIS A 67 -16.18 34.73 5.52
N VAL A 68 -16.12 35.64 4.53
CA VAL A 68 -15.80 35.31 3.15
C VAL A 68 -14.38 34.76 3.01
N ARG A 69 -13.39 35.41 3.65
CA ARG A 69 -11.99 34.93 3.67
C ARG A 69 -11.89 33.54 4.32
N SER A 70 -12.59 33.34 5.43
CA SER A 70 -12.65 32.05 6.14
C SER A 70 -13.28 30.94 5.28
N TRP A 71 -14.43 31.20 4.68
CA TRP A 71 -15.10 30.26 3.77
C TRP A 71 -14.19 29.85 2.60
N LYS A 72 -13.50 30.81 1.98
CA LYS A 72 -12.54 30.53 0.90
C LYS A 72 -11.43 29.58 1.39
N GLN A 73 -10.87 29.83 2.57
CA GLN A 73 -9.82 28.99 3.14
C GLN A 73 -10.32 27.57 3.47
N PHE A 74 -11.50 27.45 4.07
CA PHE A 74 -12.10 26.15 4.35
C PHE A 74 -12.33 25.32 3.08
N ARG A 75 -12.74 25.94 1.97
CA ARG A 75 -12.88 25.24 0.69
C ARG A 75 -11.56 24.68 0.18
N ILE A 76 -10.47 25.45 0.28
CA ILE A 76 -9.14 24.99 -0.11
C ILE A 76 -8.72 23.82 0.80
N PHE A 77 -8.86 23.96 2.11
CA PHE A 77 -8.53 22.92 3.08
C PHE A 77 -9.27 21.60 2.83
N HIS A 78 -10.59 21.66 2.61
CA HIS A 78 -11.37 20.46 2.31
C HIS A 78 -11.00 19.82 0.97
N ARG A 79 -10.61 20.62 -0.03
CA ARG A 79 -10.11 20.12 -1.31
C ARG A 79 -8.81 19.34 -1.11
N GLU A 80 -7.86 19.86 -0.33
CA GLU A 80 -6.60 19.17 -0.01
C GLU A 80 -6.84 17.86 0.75
N ILE A 81 -7.71 17.86 1.77
CA ILE A 81 -8.09 16.62 2.48
C ILE A 81 -8.68 15.60 1.51
N SER A 82 -9.52 16.04 0.58
CA SER A 82 -10.15 15.16 -0.40
C SER A 82 -9.11 14.58 -1.36
N ALA A 83 -8.12 15.37 -1.78
CA ALA A 83 -7.00 14.89 -2.59
C ALA A 83 -6.19 13.81 -1.87
N ILE A 84 -5.87 14.01 -0.58
CA ILE A 84 -5.16 13.01 0.24
C ILE A 84 -5.95 11.70 0.33
N LYS A 85 -7.28 11.78 0.53
CA LYS A 85 -8.15 10.60 0.56
C LYS A 85 -8.11 9.82 -0.76
N ILE A 86 -8.22 10.52 -1.88
CA ILE A 86 -8.15 9.90 -3.22
C ILE A 86 -6.78 9.25 -3.45
N GLN A 87 -5.69 9.93 -3.09
CA GLN A 87 -4.34 9.39 -3.22
C GLN A 87 -4.16 8.09 -2.41
N ASN A 88 -4.65 8.06 -1.17
CA ASN A 88 -4.57 6.88 -0.32
C ASN A 88 -5.38 5.71 -0.89
N PHE A 89 -6.60 5.97 -1.35
CA PHE A 89 -7.42 4.95 -2.00
C PHE A 89 -6.74 4.39 -3.26
N TYR A 90 -6.17 5.26 -4.09
CA TYR A 90 -5.44 4.85 -5.29
C TYR A 90 -4.19 4.02 -4.96
N ARG A 91 -3.42 4.39 -3.93
CA ARG A 91 -2.25 3.61 -3.47
C ARG A 91 -2.68 2.19 -3.06
N LYS A 92 -3.77 2.07 -2.28
CA LYS A 92 -4.33 0.78 -1.86
C LYS A 92 -4.79 -0.05 -3.05
N TYR A 93 -5.62 0.53 -3.93
CA TYR A 93 -6.10 -0.12 -5.15
C TYR A 93 -4.94 -0.64 -6.01
N ARG A 94 -3.90 0.17 -6.22
CA ARG A 94 -2.75 -0.23 -7.03
C ARG A 94 -1.93 -1.35 -6.40
N ALA A 95 -1.77 -1.37 -5.08
CA ALA A 95 -1.12 -2.49 -4.39
C ALA A 95 -1.94 -3.78 -4.54
N GLN A 96 -3.26 -3.69 -4.34
CA GLN A 96 -4.16 -4.84 -4.43
C GLN A 96 -4.27 -5.38 -5.86
N SER A 97 -4.38 -4.50 -6.86
CA SER A 97 -4.36 -4.88 -8.27
C SER A 97 -3.07 -5.60 -8.65
N TYR A 98 -1.92 -5.16 -8.12
CA TYR A 98 -0.64 -5.85 -8.36
C TYR A 98 -0.60 -7.24 -7.72
N ILE A 99 -1.09 -7.38 -6.48
CA ILE A 99 -1.19 -8.69 -5.82
C ILE A 99 -2.13 -9.63 -6.57
N ASN A 100 -3.28 -9.13 -7.04
CA ASN A 100 -4.21 -9.93 -7.83
C ASN A 100 -3.59 -10.40 -9.14
N GLN A 101 -2.84 -9.53 -9.84
CA GLN A 101 -2.07 -9.91 -11.02
C GLN A 101 -1.04 -11.00 -10.71
N LEU A 102 -0.34 -10.91 -9.57
CA LEU A 102 0.57 -11.97 -9.15
C LEU A 102 -0.17 -13.28 -8.89
N ASN A 103 -1.31 -13.24 -8.19
CA ASN A 103 -2.11 -14.44 -7.93
C ASN A 103 -2.55 -15.11 -9.23
N GLU A 104 -3.10 -14.35 -10.18
CA GLU A 104 -3.46 -14.86 -11.51
C GLU A 104 -2.28 -15.52 -12.23
N LEU A 105 -1.08 -14.93 -12.16
CA LEU A 105 0.12 -15.50 -12.76
C LEU A 105 0.58 -16.81 -12.08
N PHE A 106 0.38 -16.93 -10.77
CA PHE A 106 0.90 -18.04 -9.97
C PHE A 106 -0.11 -19.16 -9.67
N ASN A 107 -1.38 -19.00 -10.07
CA ASN A 107 -2.45 -19.95 -9.74
C ASN A 107 -2.18 -21.40 -10.22
N ASP A 108 -1.54 -21.60 -11.38
CA ASP A 108 -1.53 -22.93 -12.03
C ASP A 108 -0.15 -23.57 -12.19
N ARG A 109 0.97 -22.87 -11.89
CA ARG A 109 2.31 -23.37 -12.21
C ARG A 109 3.32 -23.04 -11.12
N LEU A 110 4.14 -24.03 -10.75
CA LEU A 110 5.39 -23.88 -9.98
C LEU A 110 6.47 -23.05 -10.71
N GLY A 111 6.07 -22.20 -11.65
CA GLY A 111 6.75 -20.95 -11.98
C GLY A 111 8.15 -21.01 -12.52
N LYS A 112 8.59 -22.11 -13.13
CA LYS A 112 9.96 -22.21 -13.66
C LYS A 112 10.27 -21.12 -14.69
N ASN A 113 9.28 -20.72 -15.49
CA ASN A 113 9.41 -19.71 -16.54
C ASN A 113 8.53 -18.47 -16.33
N ILE A 114 8.07 -18.19 -15.09
CA ILE A 114 7.21 -17.03 -14.85
C ILE A 114 8.07 -15.76 -14.76
N ILE A 115 7.78 -14.80 -15.64
CA ILE A 115 8.39 -13.47 -15.61
C ILE A 115 7.65 -12.65 -14.56
N TRP A 116 8.38 -12.22 -13.53
CA TRP A 116 7.81 -11.39 -12.49
C TRP A 116 7.43 -10.00 -13.04
N PRO A 117 6.19 -9.53 -12.84
CA PRO A 117 5.75 -8.25 -13.38
C PRO A 117 6.52 -7.06 -12.79
N LYS A 118 6.64 -5.98 -13.57
CA LYS A 118 7.37 -4.79 -13.12
C LYS A 118 6.61 -4.07 -12.00
N SER A 119 7.24 -3.95 -10.83
CA SER A 119 6.69 -3.18 -9.71
C SER A 119 7.04 -1.69 -9.83
N ARG A 120 6.21 -0.82 -9.23
CA ARG A 120 6.55 0.60 -9.03
C ARG A 120 7.75 0.75 -8.10
N SER A 121 8.49 1.84 -8.24
CA SER A 121 9.71 2.11 -7.44
C SER A 121 9.45 2.02 -5.93
N SER A 122 8.39 2.66 -5.43
CA SER A 122 8.01 2.63 -4.01
C SER A 122 7.64 1.24 -3.48
N PHE A 123 7.36 0.28 -4.36
CA PHE A 123 6.99 -1.09 -4.01
C PHE A 123 8.16 -2.08 -4.22
N ILE A 124 9.35 -1.63 -4.66
CA ILE A 124 10.48 -2.53 -4.94
C ILE A 124 10.87 -3.36 -3.72
N THR A 125 10.98 -2.75 -2.55
CA THR A 125 11.36 -3.45 -1.31
C THR A 125 10.38 -4.57 -0.98
N ILE A 126 9.08 -4.26 -1.01
CA ILE A 126 8.01 -5.24 -0.77
C ILE A 126 8.01 -6.30 -1.87
N ASN A 127 8.24 -5.90 -3.13
CA ASN A 127 8.32 -6.83 -4.24
C ASN A 127 9.45 -7.84 -4.08
N ASN A 128 10.61 -7.41 -3.58
CA ASN A 128 11.73 -8.30 -3.29
C ASN A 128 11.41 -9.26 -2.14
N LEU A 129 10.73 -8.80 -1.09
CA LEU A 129 10.23 -9.67 -0.02
C LEU A 129 9.22 -10.69 -0.55
N LEU A 130 8.27 -10.27 -1.39
CA LEU A 130 7.32 -11.17 -2.03
C LEU A 130 8.02 -12.24 -2.87
N LYS A 131 9.07 -11.87 -3.62
CA LYS A 131 9.90 -12.85 -4.35
C LYS A 131 10.55 -13.85 -3.42
N GLN A 132 11.10 -13.42 -2.28
CA GLN A 132 11.69 -14.33 -1.29
C GLN A 132 10.65 -15.27 -0.67
N ILE A 133 9.49 -14.74 -0.30
CA ILE A 133 8.36 -15.53 0.23
C ILE A 133 7.94 -16.57 -0.81
N TYR A 134 7.76 -16.15 -2.06
CA TYR A 134 7.40 -17.02 -3.16
C TYR A 134 8.45 -18.11 -3.40
N GLN A 135 9.74 -17.78 -3.41
CA GLN A 135 10.81 -18.76 -3.56
C GLN A 135 10.80 -19.81 -2.45
N ARG A 136 10.62 -19.40 -1.19
CA ARG A 136 10.52 -20.31 -0.05
C ARG A 136 9.29 -21.22 -0.16
N TRP A 137 8.13 -20.64 -0.45
CA TRP A 137 6.90 -21.39 -0.67
C TRP A 137 7.08 -22.41 -1.81
N ARG A 138 7.66 -21.97 -2.94
CA ARG A 138 7.88 -22.80 -4.11
C ARG A 138 8.81 -23.97 -3.83
N ILE A 139 9.92 -23.76 -3.11
CA ILE A 139 10.83 -24.83 -2.69
C ILE A 139 10.06 -25.87 -1.85
N LYS A 140 9.28 -25.39 -0.88
CA LYS A 140 8.45 -26.27 -0.04
C LYS A 140 7.40 -27.04 -0.85
N GLN A 141 6.77 -26.41 -1.84
CA GLN A 141 5.84 -27.10 -2.72
C GLN A 141 6.54 -28.18 -3.55
N ILE A 142 7.70 -27.87 -4.13
CA ILE A 142 8.50 -28.85 -4.89
C ILE A 142 8.86 -30.04 -4.01
N GLU A 143 9.34 -29.78 -2.78
CA GLU A 143 9.67 -30.80 -1.78
C GLU A 143 8.46 -31.67 -1.41
N GLN A 144 7.27 -31.08 -1.30
CA GLN A 144 6.03 -31.81 -1.04
C GLN A 144 5.57 -32.67 -2.22
N THR A 145 5.82 -32.23 -3.46
CA THR A 145 5.49 -33.01 -4.67
C THR A 145 6.50 -34.10 -5.00
N LEU A 146 7.69 -34.06 -4.41
CA LEU A 146 8.78 -35.00 -4.68
C LEU A 146 8.54 -36.34 -3.95
N PRO A 147 8.71 -37.49 -4.63
CA PRO A 147 8.76 -38.79 -3.98
C PRO A 147 9.86 -38.87 -2.90
N ILE A 148 9.60 -39.60 -1.82
CA ILE A 148 10.49 -39.71 -0.66
C ILE A 148 11.89 -40.20 -1.06
N GLU A 149 11.97 -41.13 -2.00
CA GLU A 149 13.22 -41.71 -2.52
C GLU A 149 14.10 -40.66 -3.22
N LEU A 150 13.48 -39.73 -3.94
CA LEU A 150 14.18 -38.68 -4.68
C LEU A 150 14.57 -37.50 -3.78
N ARG A 151 14.03 -37.41 -2.56
CA ARG A 151 14.31 -36.29 -1.66
C ARG A 151 15.76 -36.29 -1.17
N SER A 152 16.27 -37.45 -0.77
CA SER A 152 17.66 -37.60 -0.31
C SER A 152 18.67 -37.27 -1.42
N THR A 153 18.40 -37.73 -2.64
CA THR A 153 19.24 -37.44 -3.81
C THR A 153 19.11 -35.97 -4.24
N PHE A 154 17.91 -35.38 -4.16
CA PHE A 154 17.69 -33.97 -4.46
C PHE A 154 18.45 -33.05 -3.49
N GLU A 155 18.43 -33.33 -2.19
CA GLU A 155 19.18 -32.56 -1.19
C GLU A 155 20.68 -32.62 -1.45
N LEU A 156 21.21 -33.80 -1.77
CA LEU A 156 22.62 -33.98 -2.15
C LEU A 156 22.97 -33.20 -3.43
N LYS A 157 22.12 -33.28 -4.46
CA LYS A 157 22.29 -32.52 -5.71
C LYS A 157 22.21 -31.01 -5.48
N LEU A 158 21.33 -30.54 -4.60
CA LEU A 158 21.21 -29.14 -4.22
C LEU A 158 22.48 -28.65 -3.52
N LEU A 159 22.97 -29.41 -2.52
CA LEU A 159 24.22 -29.11 -1.83
C LEU A 159 25.39 -29.06 -2.80
N ALA A 160 25.51 -30.09 -3.64
CA ALA A 160 26.55 -30.13 -4.66
C ALA A 160 26.46 -28.96 -5.63
N SER A 161 25.26 -28.56 -6.06
CA SER A 161 25.08 -27.38 -6.91
C SER A 161 25.62 -26.11 -6.26
N LYS A 162 25.43 -25.95 -4.94
CA LYS A 162 25.91 -24.79 -4.18
C LYS A 162 27.43 -24.73 -4.13
N TYR A 163 28.11 -25.88 -3.98
CA TYR A 163 29.56 -25.94 -3.89
C TYR A 163 30.25 -26.01 -5.26
N LEU A 164 29.62 -26.61 -6.26
CA LEU A 164 30.16 -26.82 -7.62
C LEU A 164 29.76 -25.74 -8.62
N GLN A 165 29.06 -24.69 -8.16
CA GLN A 165 28.52 -23.57 -8.96
C GLN A 165 29.54 -22.91 -9.91
N GLN A 166 30.84 -23.01 -9.64
CA GLN A 166 31.91 -22.45 -10.47
C GLN A 166 32.36 -23.37 -11.63
N ARG A 167 31.82 -24.59 -11.77
CA ARG A 167 32.17 -25.54 -12.85
C ARG A 167 30.92 -26.05 -13.60
N PRO A 168 30.28 -25.19 -14.40
CA PRO A 168 28.98 -25.47 -15.01
C PRO A 168 28.98 -26.65 -16.00
N LEU A 169 30.07 -26.83 -16.76
CA LEU A 169 30.15 -27.80 -17.87
C LEU A 169 29.91 -29.26 -17.47
N PHE A 170 30.24 -29.64 -16.23
CA PHE A 170 30.08 -31.02 -15.75
C PHE A 170 28.79 -31.20 -14.95
N PHE A 171 28.32 -30.14 -14.29
CA PHE A 171 27.12 -30.21 -13.48
C PHE A 171 25.88 -30.43 -14.35
N ASP A 172 25.80 -29.79 -15.52
CA ASP A 172 24.63 -29.91 -16.42
C ASP A 172 24.35 -31.35 -16.88
N ARG A 173 25.39 -32.16 -17.09
CA ARG A 173 25.23 -33.59 -17.40
C ARG A 173 24.82 -34.41 -16.18
N SER A 174 25.39 -34.10 -15.01
CA SER A 174 25.14 -34.82 -13.77
C SER A 174 23.73 -34.63 -13.20
N ILE A 175 23.00 -33.58 -13.64
CA ILE A 175 21.61 -33.32 -13.21
C ILE A 175 20.69 -34.46 -13.65
N TYR A 176 20.85 -34.95 -14.88
CA TYR A 176 20.03 -36.00 -15.48
C TYR A 176 20.42 -37.41 -15.01
N GLN A 177 21.61 -37.58 -14.44
CA GLN A 177 22.09 -38.87 -13.94
C GLN A 177 21.62 -39.11 -12.50
N GLU A 178 21.23 -40.34 -12.18
CA GLU A 178 20.87 -40.74 -10.81
C GLU A 178 22.11 -40.89 -9.94
N TRP A 179 22.03 -40.44 -8.69
CA TRP A 179 23.13 -40.54 -7.74
C TRP A 179 22.94 -41.77 -6.86
N LYS A 180 23.66 -42.86 -7.18
CA LYS A 180 23.45 -44.18 -6.55
C LYS A 180 24.45 -44.48 -5.42
N GLY A 181 25.59 -43.80 -5.40
CA GLY A 181 26.63 -43.98 -4.39
C GLY A 181 27.58 -45.12 -4.73
N ASP A 182 27.12 -46.37 -4.67
CA ASP A 182 27.91 -47.57 -4.98
C ASP A 182 27.83 -47.93 -6.47
N TYR A 183 28.65 -47.24 -7.28
CA TYR A 183 28.59 -47.42 -8.73
C TYR A 183 29.32 -48.67 -9.21
N LEU A 184 30.35 -49.14 -8.48
CA LEU A 184 31.08 -50.37 -8.82
C LEU A 184 30.27 -51.66 -8.61
N ALA A 185 29.14 -51.58 -7.88
CA ALA A 185 28.16 -52.64 -7.78
C ALA A 185 27.26 -52.76 -9.01
N GLN A 186 27.31 -51.81 -9.95
CA GLN A 186 26.53 -51.85 -11.19
C GLN A 186 27.29 -52.60 -12.28
N LEU A 187 26.59 -53.52 -12.96
CA LEU A 187 27.13 -54.28 -14.10
C LEU A 187 27.53 -53.38 -15.27
N GLU A 188 26.89 -52.21 -15.39
CA GLU A 188 27.15 -51.23 -16.46
C GLU A 188 28.53 -50.56 -16.33
N GLU A 189 29.00 -50.33 -15.09
CA GLU A 189 30.27 -49.63 -14.84
C GLU A 189 31.43 -50.59 -14.53
N ASN A 190 31.13 -51.79 -14.01
CA ASN A 190 32.15 -52.72 -13.56
C ASN A 190 31.97 -54.12 -14.16
N SER A 191 32.83 -54.45 -15.13
CA SER A 191 32.89 -55.79 -15.72
C SER A 191 33.40 -56.87 -14.75
N ARG A 192 34.05 -56.48 -13.65
CA ARG A 192 34.64 -57.38 -12.64
C ARG A 192 33.87 -57.33 -11.31
N LEU A 193 32.55 -57.35 -11.41
CA LEU A 193 31.65 -57.26 -10.25
C LEU A 193 31.90 -58.36 -9.20
N ASN A 194 32.18 -59.59 -9.63
CA ASN A 194 32.45 -60.71 -8.73
C ASN A 194 33.72 -60.53 -7.89
N GLU A 195 34.75 -59.91 -8.45
CA GLU A 195 35.99 -59.59 -7.72
C GLU A 195 35.75 -58.49 -6.69
N TYR A 196 34.98 -57.48 -7.08
CA TYR A 196 34.57 -56.38 -6.21
C TYR A 196 33.75 -56.86 -5.00
N GLN A 197 32.78 -57.75 -5.22
CA GLN A 197 31.99 -58.30 -4.10
C GLN A 197 32.84 -59.14 -3.14
N LYS A 198 33.79 -59.94 -3.66
CA LYS A 198 34.71 -60.71 -2.82
C LYS A 198 35.57 -59.80 -1.96
N SER A 199 36.18 -58.77 -2.56
CA SER A 199 37.03 -57.82 -1.82
C SER A 199 36.27 -57.01 -0.78
N ILE A 200 35.03 -56.61 -1.06
CA ILE A 200 34.16 -55.96 -0.06
C ILE A 200 33.90 -56.89 1.12
N ASN A 201 33.58 -58.16 0.87
CA ASN A 201 33.27 -59.10 1.95
C ASN A 201 34.49 -59.32 2.85
N GLU A 202 35.69 -59.37 2.28
CA GLU A 202 36.95 -59.42 3.04
C GLU A 202 37.22 -58.14 3.83
N LEU A 203 36.89 -56.97 3.28
CA LEU A 203 37.03 -55.70 4.00
C LEU A 203 35.99 -55.57 5.12
N ARG A 204 34.77 -56.07 4.92
CA ARG A 204 33.72 -56.07 5.96
C ARG A 204 34.13 -56.89 7.17
N THR A 205 34.79 -58.03 6.97
CA THR A 205 35.27 -58.86 8.09
C THR A 205 36.45 -58.24 8.85
N LYS A 206 37.26 -57.42 8.17
CA LYS A 206 38.39 -56.70 8.77
C LYS A 206 37.98 -55.44 9.51
N ASP A 207 37.23 -54.57 8.83
CA ASP A 207 36.96 -53.20 9.27
C ASP A 207 35.56 -53.02 9.89
N ASN A 208 34.72 -54.07 9.89
CA ASN A 208 33.39 -54.09 10.50
C ASN A 208 32.46 -52.93 10.09
N PHE A 209 32.51 -52.50 8.82
CA PHE A 209 31.60 -51.49 8.30
C PHE A 209 30.30 -52.10 7.77
N ASN A 210 29.20 -51.37 7.97
CA ASN A 210 27.85 -51.88 7.67
C ASN A 210 27.32 -51.45 6.29
N ARG A 211 27.80 -50.33 5.73
CA ARG A 211 27.37 -49.82 4.42
C ARG A 211 28.49 -49.15 3.65
N ILE A 212 28.47 -49.30 2.33
CA ILE A 212 29.32 -48.54 1.41
C ILE A 212 28.58 -47.25 1.09
N ILE A 213 29.23 -46.12 1.33
CA ILE A 213 28.63 -44.79 1.11
C ILE A 213 28.83 -44.36 -0.35
N PHE A 214 29.98 -44.68 -0.93
CA PHE A 214 30.32 -44.34 -2.31
C PHE A 214 31.42 -45.27 -2.84
N SER A 215 31.32 -45.68 -4.11
CA SER A 215 32.36 -46.41 -4.83
C SER A 215 32.37 -45.98 -6.30
N THR A 216 33.55 -45.71 -6.84
CA THR A 216 33.73 -45.35 -8.25
C THR A 216 35.09 -45.81 -8.75
N PHE A 217 35.22 -45.93 -10.07
CA PHE A 217 36.51 -46.17 -10.70
C PHE A 217 37.37 -44.90 -10.66
N ALA A 218 38.58 -45.00 -10.11
CA ALA A 218 39.54 -43.91 -10.06
C ALA A 218 40.90 -44.40 -10.55
N ILE A 219 41.52 -43.64 -11.45
CA ILE A 219 42.90 -43.88 -11.90
C ILE A 219 43.79 -42.98 -11.07
N LYS A 220 44.69 -43.57 -10.29
CA LYS A 220 45.76 -42.84 -9.61
C LYS A 220 46.86 -42.60 -10.63
N VAL A 221 47.07 -41.33 -10.99
CA VAL A 221 48.19 -40.86 -11.81
C VAL A 221 49.33 -40.45 -10.89
#